data_AF-A0A1G9RC91-F1
#
_entry.id   AF-A0A1G9RC91-F1
#
_cell.length_a   1.000
_cell.length_b   1.000
_cell.length_c   1.000
_cell.angle_alpha   90.00
_cell.angle_beta   90.00
_cell.angle_gamma   90.00
#
_symmetry.space_group_name_H-M   'P 1'
#
loop_
_entity.id
_entity.type
_entity.pdbx_description
1 polymer ?
#
loop_
_entity_poly.entity_id
_entity_poly.type
_entity_poly.pdbx_seq_one_letter_code
_entity_poly.pdbx_strand_id
1 'polypeptide(L)'
;MTAPDTSPPSPSPWIALGVQHAILARAMPVVRHDIAGMLTIMRMATVVLRRRAHDAAGGEALTAQLEHQEEHLASLSDSARRLRHWDLQGPHAPEPLAATAQLAHALAAPLLSMRGLQLELPAPQAPLAQTKAPQQPLLCLLLGAIHLLAEDPQGAPGRICILPGAGAASLRVQAEGCAVDAPPPAPTPGMPALDSAALQHLAQHLQAGLRHGPGWVEIDAPGAQAVQAAAPTP
;
A
#
# COMPACT_ATOMS: atom_id res chain seq x y z
N MET A 1 -48.28 11.72 -9.22
CA MET A 1 -47.08 12.39 -8.71
C MET A 1 -46.14 11.33 -8.17
N THR A 2 -45.33 10.75 -9.05
CA THR A 2 -44.24 9.83 -8.68
C THR A 2 -43.03 10.66 -8.34
N ALA A 3 -42.48 10.47 -7.15
CA ALA A 3 -41.25 11.13 -6.73
C ALA A 3 -40.10 10.74 -7.68
N PRO A 4 -39.21 11.67 -8.06
CA PRO A 4 -37.99 11.29 -8.76
C PRO A 4 -37.12 10.49 -7.80
N ASP A 5 -36.81 9.25 -8.18
CA ASP A 5 -35.74 8.45 -7.58
C ASP A 5 -34.41 9.21 -7.77
N THR A 6 -34.07 10.05 -6.81
CA THR A 6 -32.74 10.65 -6.69
C THR A 6 -31.80 9.62 -6.07
N SER A 7 -31.59 8.51 -6.79
CA SER A 7 -30.39 7.71 -6.55
C SER A 7 -29.20 8.55 -6.99
N PRO A 8 -28.20 8.80 -6.12
CA PRO A 8 -27.01 9.53 -6.54
C PRO A 8 -26.38 8.79 -7.74
N PRO A 9 -25.86 9.52 -8.74
CA PRO A 9 -25.27 8.89 -9.91
C PRO A 9 -24.18 7.92 -9.46
N SER A 10 -24.26 6.67 -9.91
CA SER A 10 -23.22 5.68 -9.66
C SER A 10 -21.89 6.27 -10.14
N PRO A 11 -20.80 6.19 -9.34
CA PRO A 11 -19.52 6.76 -9.72
C PRO A 11 -19.09 6.20 -11.07
N SER A 12 -18.68 7.06 -12.00
CA SER A 12 -18.23 6.61 -13.31
C SER A 12 -17.05 5.65 -13.11
N PRO A 13 -17.12 4.40 -13.60
CA PRO A 13 -16.08 3.39 -13.38
C PRO A 13 -14.71 3.84 -13.92
N TRP A 14 -14.71 4.71 -14.93
CA TRP A 14 -13.51 5.35 -15.47
C TRP A 14 -12.79 6.24 -14.47
N ILE A 15 -13.52 6.95 -13.62
CA ILE A 15 -12.93 7.79 -12.58
C ILE A 15 -12.23 6.89 -11.56
N ALA A 16 -12.92 5.86 -11.07
CA ALA A 16 -12.34 4.93 -10.09
C ALA A 16 -11.08 4.24 -10.63
N LEU A 17 -11.09 3.75 -11.87
CA LEU A 17 -9.92 3.16 -12.52
C LEU A 17 -8.78 4.16 -12.70
N GLY A 18 -9.09 5.41 -13.06
CA GLY A 18 -8.11 6.48 -13.17
C GLY A 18 -7.45 6.82 -11.83
N VAL A 19 -8.23 6.91 -10.75
CA VAL A 19 -7.73 7.13 -9.38
C VAL A 19 -6.88 5.96 -8.92
N GLN A 20 -7.34 4.72 -9.15
CA GLN A 20 -6.59 3.53 -8.83
C GLN A 20 -5.23 3.50 -9.55
N HIS A 21 -5.22 3.76 -10.87
CA HIS A 21 -3.98 3.90 -11.63
C HIS A 21 -3.09 4.99 -11.04
N ALA A 22 -3.68 6.13 -10.65
CA ALA A 22 -2.93 7.25 -10.10
C ALA A 22 -2.25 6.93 -8.76
N ILE A 23 -2.90 6.14 -7.91
CA ILE A 23 -2.33 5.65 -6.65
C ILE A 23 -1.21 4.64 -6.93
N LEU A 24 -1.46 3.68 -7.82
CA LEU A 24 -0.49 2.65 -8.17
C LEU A 24 0.78 3.24 -8.80
N ALA A 25 0.65 4.20 -9.72
CA ALA A 25 1.79 4.87 -10.33
C ALA A 25 2.73 5.53 -9.31
N ARG A 26 2.22 5.96 -8.14
CA ARG A 26 3.03 6.54 -7.06
C ARG A 26 3.89 5.52 -6.33
N ALA A 27 3.43 4.29 -6.16
CA ALA A 27 4.19 3.24 -5.47
C ALA A 27 5.06 2.38 -6.42
N MET A 28 4.88 2.48 -7.74
CA MET A 28 5.71 1.78 -8.75
C MET A 28 7.22 2.04 -8.69
N PRO A 29 7.73 3.25 -8.36
CA PRO A 29 9.17 3.48 -8.30
C PRO A 29 9.90 2.58 -7.29
N VAL A 30 9.28 2.32 -6.13
CA VAL A 30 9.85 1.42 -5.11
C VAL A 30 9.95 0.00 -5.65
N VAL A 31 8.86 -0.48 -6.25
CA VAL A 31 8.81 -1.83 -6.85
C VAL A 31 9.87 -2.00 -7.93
N ARG A 32 10.04 -1.00 -8.80
CA ARG A 32 11.09 -1.02 -9.84
C ARG A 32 12.49 -1.02 -9.26
N HIS A 33 12.73 -0.21 -8.23
CA HIS A 33 14.02 -0.15 -7.54
C HIS A 33 14.37 -1.51 -6.91
N ASP A 34 13.43 -2.11 -6.18
CA ASP A 34 13.64 -3.39 -5.51
C ASP A 34 13.99 -4.49 -6.53
N ILE A 35 13.20 -4.63 -7.61
CA ILE A 35 13.46 -5.62 -8.67
C ILE A 35 14.82 -5.38 -9.35
N ALA A 36 15.15 -4.13 -9.69
CA ALA A 36 16.41 -3.80 -10.35
C ALA A 36 17.62 -4.09 -9.44
N GLY A 37 17.52 -3.78 -8.14
CA GLY A 37 18.54 -4.09 -7.15
C GLY A 37 18.77 -5.59 -7.02
N MET A 38 17.69 -6.36 -6.90
CA MET A 38 17.74 -7.82 -6.85
C MET A 38 18.39 -8.46 -8.08
N LEU A 39 17.99 -8.04 -9.28
CA LEU A 39 18.58 -8.52 -10.53
C LEU A 39 20.08 -8.19 -10.62
N THR A 40 20.48 -7.03 -10.11
CA THR A 40 21.89 -6.62 -10.07
C THR A 40 22.71 -7.53 -9.15
N ILE A 41 22.19 -7.84 -7.96
CA ILE A 41 22.83 -8.77 -7.01
C ILE A 41 22.98 -10.16 -7.64
N MET A 42 21.92 -10.70 -8.26
CA MET A 42 21.98 -12.01 -8.95
C MET A 42 23.00 -12.02 -10.09
N ARG A 43 23.07 -10.94 -10.87
CA ARG A 43 24.05 -10.80 -11.96
C ARG A 43 25.47 -10.81 -11.42
N MET A 44 25.75 -10.07 -10.34
CA MET A 44 27.08 -10.07 -9.71
C MET A 44 27.43 -11.44 -9.12
N ALA A 45 26.49 -12.09 -8.44
CA ALA A 45 26.68 -13.44 -7.89
C ALA A 45 27.02 -14.47 -8.98
N THR A 46 26.32 -14.40 -10.13
CA THR A 46 26.59 -15.25 -11.29
C THR A 46 27.99 -15.01 -11.88
N VAL A 47 28.46 -13.76 -11.93
CA VAL A 47 29.82 -13.42 -12.40
C VAL A 47 30.88 -13.98 -11.45
N VAL A 48 30.68 -13.87 -10.13
CA VAL A 48 31.59 -14.43 -9.12
C VAL A 48 31.64 -15.95 -9.20
N LEU A 49 30.49 -16.61 -9.37
CA LEU A 49 30.40 -18.05 -9.58
C LEU A 49 31.12 -18.49 -10.84
N ARG A 50 30.91 -17.80 -11.97
CA ARG A 50 31.60 -18.11 -13.23
C ARG A 50 33.12 -17.99 -13.09
N ARG A 51 33.60 -17.02 -12.32
CA ARG A 51 35.02 -16.84 -12.03
C ARG A 51 35.57 -17.96 -11.14
N ARG A 52 34.89 -18.28 -10.03
CA ARG A 52 35.32 -19.35 -9.09
C ARG A 52 35.22 -20.76 -9.68
N ALA A 53 34.23 -21.02 -10.54
CA ALA A 53 34.10 -22.28 -11.27
C ALA A 53 35.22 -22.46 -12.31
N HIS A 54 35.74 -21.37 -12.86
CA HIS A 54 36.93 -21.38 -13.70
C HIS A 54 38.20 -21.67 -12.89
N ASP A 55 38.26 -21.19 -11.64
CA ASP A 55 39.39 -21.32 -10.71
C ASP A 55 39.35 -22.60 -9.84
N ALA A 56 38.61 -23.63 -10.26
CA ALA A 56 38.17 -24.81 -9.50
C ALA A 56 39.17 -25.38 -8.46
N ALA A 57 38.92 -25.11 -7.17
CA ALA A 57 39.62 -25.76 -6.05
C ALA A 57 38.81 -25.94 -4.74
N GLY A 58 37.49 -25.69 -4.67
CA GLY A 58 36.77 -25.82 -3.40
C GLY A 58 35.26 -26.03 -3.51
N GLY A 59 34.80 -27.24 -3.19
CA GLY A 59 33.39 -27.63 -3.19
C GLY A 59 32.54 -26.94 -2.11
N GLU A 60 33.07 -26.74 -0.90
CA GLU A 60 32.35 -26.06 0.20
C GLU A 60 32.03 -24.59 -0.09
N ALA A 61 32.93 -23.88 -0.77
CA ALA A 61 32.71 -22.49 -1.18
C ALA A 61 31.64 -22.36 -2.27
N LEU A 62 31.37 -23.45 -3.01
CA LEU A 62 30.29 -23.53 -3.99
C LEU A 62 28.94 -23.70 -3.29
N THR A 63 28.88 -24.53 -2.24
CA THR A 63 27.67 -24.84 -1.48
C THR A 63 27.13 -23.61 -0.71
N ALA A 64 27.99 -22.91 0.03
CA ALA A 64 27.57 -21.68 0.75
C ALA A 64 27.11 -20.56 -0.20
N GLN A 65 27.63 -20.55 -1.43
CA GLN A 65 27.22 -19.60 -2.46
C GLN A 65 25.88 -19.98 -3.12
N LEU A 66 25.56 -21.28 -3.23
CA LEU A 66 24.26 -21.78 -3.67
C LEU A 66 23.16 -21.44 -2.67
N GLU A 67 23.42 -21.60 -1.37
CA GLU A 67 22.50 -21.17 -0.31
C GLU A 67 22.20 -19.66 -0.42
N HIS A 68 23.22 -18.84 -0.66
CA HIS A 68 23.03 -17.41 -0.87
C HIS A 68 22.21 -17.10 -2.15
N GLN A 69 22.35 -17.89 -3.21
CA GLN A 69 21.52 -17.74 -4.42
C GLN A 69 20.06 -18.12 -4.17
N GLU A 70 19.80 -19.14 -3.35
CA GLU A 70 18.44 -19.52 -2.95
C GLU A 70 17.76 -18.40 -2.15
N GLU A 71 18.48 -17.74 -1.25
CA GLU A 71 17.98 -16.55 -0.53
C GLU A 71 17.60 -15.41 -1.50
N HIS A 72 18.45 -15.13 -2.50
CA HIS A 72 18.15 -14.12 -3.52
C HIS A 72 16.98 -14.51 -4.43
N LEU A 73 16.84 -15.79 -4.77
CA LEU A 73 15.70 -16.29 -5.54
C LEU A 73 14.40 -16.23 -4.73
N ALA A 74 14.46 -16.54 -3.43
CA ALA A 74 13.32 -16.42 -2.51
C ALA A 74 12.86 -14.96 -2.43
N SER A 75 13.79 -14.02 -2.26
CA SER A 75 13.47 -12.59 -2.23
C SER A 75 12.92 -12.07 -3.58
N LEU A 76 13.35 -12.65 -4.72
CA LEU A 76 12.86 -12.27 -6.05
C LEU A 76 11.46 -12.83 -6.30
N SER A 77 11.22 -14.07 -5.86
CA SER A 77 9.90 -14.69 -5.82
C SER A 77 8.94 -13.87 -4.95
N ASP A 78 9.40 -13.37 -3.81
CA ASP A 78 8.60 -12.48 -2.95
C ASP A 78 8.33 -11.13 -3.60
N SER A 79 9.32 -10.53 -4.30
CA SER A 79 9.12 -9.28 -5.04
C SER A 79 8.16 -9.46 -6.22
N ALA A 80 8.25 -10.57 -6.95
CA ALA A 80 7.31 -10.96 -7.99
C ALA A 80 5.91 -11.26 -7.42
N ARG A 81 5.83 -11.84 -6.22
CA ARG A 81 4.58 -12.05 -5.49
C ARG A 81 3.98 -10.71 -5.05
N ARG A 82 4.77 -9.74 -4.60
CA ARG A 82 4.32 -8.37 -4.32
C ARG A 82 3.73 -7.74 -5.58
N LEU A 83 4.38 -7.87 -6.73
CA LEU A 83 3.82 -7.49 -8.03
C LEU A 83 2.49 -8.20 -8.35
N ARG A 84 2.32 -9.46 -7.96
CA ARG A 84 1.04 -10.17 -8.14
C ARG A 84 -0.09 -9.59 -7.27
N HIS A 85 0.21 -9.02 -6.11
CA HIS A 85 -0.82 -8.29 -5.32
C HIS A 85 -1.24 -6.96 -5.97
N TRP A 86 -0.54 -6.53 -7.02
CA TRP A 86 -0.93 -5.44 -7.90
C TRP A 86 -1.75 -5.91 -9.10
N ASP A 87 -1.93 -7.22 -9.28
CA ASP A 87 -2.82 -7.76 -10.29
C ASP A 87 -4.27 -7.42 -9.92
N LEU A 88 -4.80 -6.45 -10.66
CA LEU A 88 -6.13 -5.86 -10.50
C LEU A 88 -7.26 -6.88 -10.73
N GLN A 89 -6.97 -8.03 -11.35
CA GLN A 89 -7.98 -9.01 -11.76
C GLN A 89 -7.82 -10.38 -11.10
N GLY A 90 -6.84 -10.54 -10.21
CA GLY A 90 -6.63 -11.79 -9.47
C GLY A 90 -7.69 -12.02 -8.39
N PRO A 91 -8.01 -13.28 -8.03
CA PRO A 91 -8.90 -13.56 -6.91
C PRO A 91 -8.34 -12.91 -5.63
N HIS A 92 -9.10 -11.99 -5.05
CA HIS A 92 -8.73 -11.28 -3.82
C HIS A 92 -8.84 -12.23 -2.63
N ALA A 93 -7.78 -12.98 -2.37
CA ALA A 93 -7.67 -13.80 -1.16
C ALA A 93 -7.86 -12.90 0.08
N PRO A 94 -8.74 -13.28 1.03
CA PRO A 94 -8.87 -12.54 2.26
C PRO A 94 -7.59 -12.65 3.10
N GLU A 95 -6.94 -11.53 3.35
CA GLU A 95 -5.72 -11.45 4.18
C GLU A 95 -6.00 -10.65 5.45
N PRO A 96 -5.25 -10.88 6.54
CA PRO A 96 -5.37 -10.07 7.74
C PRO A 96 -5.12 -8.59 7.45
N LEU A 97 -5.88 -7.71 8.09
CA LEU A 97 -5.70 -6.25 8.00
C LEU A 97 -4.26 -5.84 8.33
N ALA A 98 -3.64 -6.49 9.32
CA ALA A 98 -2.24 -6.27 9.68
C ALA A 98 -1.27 -6.55 8.51
N ALA A 99 -1.48 -7.64 7.76
CA ALA A 99 -0.64 -7.98 6.61
C ALA A 99 -0.80 -6.95 5.46
N THR A 100 -2.01 -6.46 5.25
CA THR A 100 -2.28 -5.40 4.26
C THR A 100 -1.60 -4.09 4.65
N ALA A 101 -1.66 -3.71 5.93
CA ALA A 101 -1.00 -2.50 6.44
C ALA A 101 0.53 -2.60 6.35
N GLN A 102 1.11 -3.76 6.65
CA GLN A 102 2.55 -4.02 6.47
C GLN A 102 2.97 -3.90 5.01
N LEU A 103 2.15 -4.40 4.09
CA LEU A 103 2.42 -4.27 2.65
C LEU A 103 2.32 -2.80 2.20
N ALA A 104 1.32 -2.06 2.66
CA ALA A 104 1.20 -0.62 2.39
C ALA A 104 2.41 0.16 2.94
N HIS A 105 2.88 -0.18 4.14
CA HIS A 105 4.07 0.40 4.75
C HIS A 105 5.32 0.16 3.91
N ALA A 106 5.58 -1.09 3.53
CA ALA A 106 6.75 -1.45 2.72
C ALA A 106 6.81 -0.73 1.37
N LEU A 107 5.65 -0.42 0.77
CA LEU A 107 5.55 0.24 -0.52
C LEU A 107 5.66 1.77 -0.43
N ALA A 108 5.18 2.38 0.66
CA ALA A 108 5.13 3.84 0.78
C ALA A 108 6.31 4.41 1.58
N ALA A 109 6.79 3.72 2.62
CA ALA A 109 7.79 4.24 3.54
C ALA A 109 9.10 4.72 2.87
N PRO A 110 9.68 4.03 1.86
CA PRO A 110 10.90 4.48 1.22
C PRO A 110 10.75 5.84 0.52
N LEU A 111 9.62 6.06 -0.19
CA LEU A 111 9.36 7.32 -0.89
C LEU A 111 9.07 8.46 0.08
N LEU A 112 8.33 8.17 1.15
CA LEU A 112 8.01 9.14 2.20
C LEU A 112 9.27 9.57 2.95
N SER A 113 10.17 8.63 3.26
CA SER A 113 11.45 8.91 3.91
C SER A 113 12.33 9.86 3.08
N MET A 114 12.38 9.68 1.76
CA MET A 114 13.07 10.63 0.87
C MET A 114 12.47 12.04 0.87
N ARG A 115 11.21 12.19 1.28
CA ARG A 115 10.52 13.48 1.46
C ARG A 115 10.61 14.02 2.90
N GLY A 116 11.34 13.34 3.79
CA GLY A 116 11.44 13.70 5.20
C GLY A 116 10.21 13.30 6.05
N LEU A 117 9.35 12.42 5.52
CA LEU A 117 8.14 11.94 6.18
C LEU A 117 8.37 10.56 6.79
N GLN A 118 7.92 10.36 8.02
CA GLN A 118 7.94 9.04 8.67
C GLN A 118 6.60 8.32 8.49
N LEU A 119 6.63 7.02 8.22
CA LEU A 119 5.44 6.16 8.18
C LEU A 119 5.56 5.09 9.27
N GLU A 120 4.59 5.06 10.19
CA GLU A 120 4.60 4.18 11.34
C GLU A 120 3.40 3.22 11.31
N LEU A 121 3.65 1.98 11.74
CA LEU A 121 2.62 0.99 12.07
C LEU A 121 2.33 1.07 13.57
N PRO A 122 1.18 0.56 14.06
CA PRO A 122 0.87 0.65 15.48
C PRO A 122 1.92 -0.06 16.32
N ALA A 123 2.18 0.51 17.49
CA ALA A 123 3.01 -0.13 18.48
C ALA A 123 2.40 -1.47 18.94
N PRO A 124 3.22 -2.42 19.45
CA PRO A 124 2.74 -3.75 19.84
C PRO A 124 1.61 -3.74 20.89
N GLN A 125 1.45 -2.65 21.65
CA GLN A 125 0.40 -2.50 22.66
C GLN A 125 -1.00 -2.25 22.06
N ALA A 126 -1.10 -1.83 20.80
CA ALA A 126 -2.37 -1.56 20.11
C ALA A 126 -2.36 -2.20 18.71
N PRO A 127 -2.34 -3.56 18.63
CA PRO A 127 -2.18 -4.25 17.36
C PRO A 127 -3.37 -4.01 16.43
N LEU A 128 -3.10 -4.07 15.11
CA LEU A 128 -4.17 -4.06 14.11
C LEU A 128 -5.04 -5.31 14.22
N ALA A 129 -6.31 -5.17 13.86
CA ALA A 129 -7.23 -6.29 13.80
C ALA A 129 -6.70 -7.39 12.87
N GLN A 130 -6.93 -8.65 13.25
CA GLN A 130 -6.59 -9.82 12.43
C GLN A 130 -7.74 -10.28 11.54
N THR A 131 -8.84 -9.50 11.52
CA THR A 131 -9.96 -9.70 10.61
C THR A 131 -9.43 -9.78 9.19
N LYS A 132 -9.92 -10.76 8.43
CA LYS A 132 -9.53 -10.94 7.05
C LYS A 132 -10.40 -10.10 6.13
N ALA A 133 -9.79 -9.44 5.17
CA ALA A 133 -10.46 -8.63 4.17
C ALA A 133 -9.82 -8.82 2.79
N PRO A 134 -10.55 -8.48 1.71
CA PRO A 134 -9.95 -8.42 0.37
C PRO A 134 -8.74 -7.48 0.37
N GLN A 135 -7.54 -8.05 0.19
CA GLN A 135 -6.29 -7.33 0.40
C GLN A 135 -6.10 -6.19 -0.60
N GLN A 136 -6.35 -6.44 -1.88
CA GLN A 136 -6.04 -5.48 -2.94
C GLN A 136 -6.89 -4.20 -2.87
N PRO A 137 -8.23 -4.26 -2.71
CA PRO A 137 -9.03 -3.06 -2.56
C PRO A 137 -8.59 -2.23 -1.35
N LEU A 138 -8.31 -2.91 -0.23
CA LEU A 138 -7.86 -2.27 1.00
C LEU A 138 -6.46 -1.64 0.84
N LEU A 139 -5.54 -2.33 0.15
CA LEU A 139 -4.20 -1.82 -0.16
C LEU A 139 -4.27 -0.55 -1.01
N CYS A 140 -5.10 -0.54 -2.07
CA CYS A 140 -5.29 0.65 -2.90
C CYS A 140 -5.81 1.84 -2.08
N LEU A 141 -6.80 1.62 -1.22
CA LEU A 141 -7.35 2.69 -0.38
C LEU A 141 -6.34 3.18 0.67
N LEU A 142 -5.58 2.28 1.29
CA LEU A 142 -4.53 2.63 2.25
C LEU A 142 -3.42 3.47 1.59
N LEU A 143 -2.91 3.04 0.44
CA LEU A 143 -1.91 3.81 -0.30
C LEU A 143 -2.46 5.18 -0.72
N GLY A 144 -3.72 5.23 -1.16
CA GLY A 144 -4.41 6.48 -1.46
C GLY A 144 -4.50 7.41 -0.25
N ALA A 145 -4.91 6.90 0.91
CA ALA A 145 -4.98 7.68 2.14
C ALA A 145 -3.62 8.21 2.59
N ILE A 146 -2.57 7.38 2.51
CA ILE A 146 -1.19 7.78 2.85
C ILE A 146 -0.72 8.91 1.92
N HIS A 147 -0.92 8.77 0.60
CA HIS A 147 -0.52 9.80 -0.35
C HIS A 147 -1.35 11.07 -0.27
N LEU A 148 -2.66 10.96 0.01
CA LEU A 148 -3.54 12.10 0.25
C LEU A 148 -3.01 12.96 1.40
N LEU A 149 -2.62 12.34 2.51
CA LEU A 149 -2.07 13.05 3.68
C LEU A 149 -0.64 13.55 3.46
N ALA A 150 0.18 12.82 2.70
CA ALA A 150 1.55 13.23 2.38
C ALA A 150 1.64 14.39 1.37
N GLU A 151 0.61 14.55 0.54
CA GLU A 151 0.49 15.59 -0.49
C GLU A 151 -0.42 16.76 -0.04
N ASP A 152 -0.76 16.88 1.26
CA ASP A 152 -1.65 17.93 1.77
C ASP A 152 -1.07 19.33 1.48
N PRO A 153 -1.79 20.19 0.72
CA PRO A 153 -1.32 21.53 0.39
C PRO A 153 -1.16 22.45 1.61
N GLN A 154 -1.77 22.13 2.76
CA GLN A 154 -1.64 22.91 4.00
C GLN A 154 -0.29 22.70 4.70
N GLY A 155 0.47 21.67 4.32
CA GLY A 155 1.80 21.41 4.85
C GLY A 155 2.09 19.92 4.95
N ALA A 156 3.37 19.56 4.78
CA ALA A 156 3.82 18.19 4.91
C ALA A 156 3.77 17.76 6.40
N PRO A 157 3.14 16.62 6.74
CA PRO A 157 3.08 16.16 8.12
C PRO A 157 4.46 15.75 8.62
N GLY A 158 4.69 15.70 9.94
CA GLY A 158 5.95 15.14 10.47
C GLY A 158 6.01 13.62 10.33
N ARG A 159 4.87 12.97 10.56
CA ARG A 159 4.70 11.53 10.51
C ARG A 159 3.29 11.15 10.07
N ILE A 160 3.14 9.95 9.53
CA ILE A 160 1.87 9.32 9.19
C ILE A 160 1.81 7.98 9.93
N CYS A 161 0.72 7.75 10.66
CA CYS A 161 0.50 6.56 11.46
C CYS A 161 -0.67 5.75 10.88
N ILE A 162 -0.48 4.44 10.71
CA ILE A 162 -1.59 3.51 10.44
C ILE A 162 -2.04 2.96 11.79
N LEU A 163 -3.32 3.12 12.13
CA LEU A 163 -3.93 2.81 13.41
C LEU A 163 -5.18 1.92 13.22
N PRO A 164 -5.63 1.20 14.27
CA PRO A 164 -6.96 0.57 14.26
C PRO A 164 -8.06 1.62 14.07
N GLY A 165 -9.04 1.32 13.21
CA GLY A 165 -10.23 2.16 13.04
C GLY A 165 -11.32 1.86 14.07
N ALA A 166 -12.49 2.51 13.94
CA ALA A 166 -13.58 2.33 14.89
C ALA A 166 -14.29 0.96 14.76
N GLY A 167 -14.24 0.34 13.58
CA GLY A 167 -14.84 -0.96 13.29
C GLY A 167 -13.86 -2.14 13.36
N ALA A 168 -14.40 -3.36 13.50
CA ALA A 168 -13.61 -4.59 13.54
C ALA A 168 -12.82 -4.90 12.25
N ALA A 169 -13.21 -4.28 11.13
CA ALA A 169 -12.53 -4.36 9.84
C ALA A 169 -12.19 -2.96 9.31
N SER A 170 -11.76 -2.08 10.22
CA SER A 170 -11.48 -0.67 9.92
C SER A 170 -10.03 -0.31 10.22
N LEU A 171 -9.43 0.51 9.37
CA LEU A 171 -8.10 1.07 9.54
C LEU A 171 -8.17 2.59 9.44
N ARG A 172 -7.43 3.28 10.30
CA ARG A 172 -7.29 4.74 10.27
C ARG A 172 -5.86 5.11 9.90
N VAL A 173 -5.69 6.00 8.93
CA VAL A 173 -4.43 6.65 8.61
C VAL A 173 -4.49 8.07 9.17
N GLN A 174 -3.51 8.46 9.96
CA GLN A 174 -3.47 9.75 10.65
C GLN A 174 -2.14 10.45 10.41
N ALA A 175 -2.20 11.71 10.05
CA ALA A 175 -1.06 12.61 9.97
C ALA A 175 -0.84 13.30 11.33
N GLU A 176 0.40 13.36 11.78
CA GLU A 176 0.77 14.04 13.02
C GLU A 176 1.97 14.98 12.84
N GLY A 177 1.92 16.11 13.55
CA GLY A 177 2.94 17.14 13.52
C GLY A 177 3.04 17.86 12.17
N CYS A 178 3.89 18.87 12.12
CA CYS A 178 4.26 19.55 10.89
C CYS A 178 5.76 19.40 10.71
N ALA A 179 6.20 18.96 9.54
CA ALA A 179 7.62 18.90 9.25
C ALA A 179 8.12 20.33 8.98
N VAL A 180 8.87 20.88 9.93
CA VAL A 180 9.35 22.28 9.91
C VAL A 180 10.34 22.53 8.75
N ASP A 181 11.08 21.50 8.34
CA ASP A 181 12.10 21.55 7.27
C ASP A 181 11.77 20.66 6.06
N ALA A 182 10.53 20.14 5.95
CA ALA A 182 10.19 19.33 4.79
C ALA A 182 10.10 20.19 3.53
N PRO A 183 10.60 19.71 2.38
CA PRO A 183 10.33 20.35 1.11
C PRO A 183 8.81 20.48 0.90
N PRO A 184 8.35 21.54 0.22
CA PRO A 184 6.94 21.75 0.00
C PRO A 184 6.30 20.51 -0.65
N PRO A 185 5.07 20.15 -0.28
CA PRO A 185 4.39 18.98 -0.80
C PRO A 185 4.23 19.13 -2.31
N ALA A 186 5.11 18.46 -3.06
CA ALA A 186 5.05 18.42 -4.51
C ALA A 186 4.24 17.19 -4.94
N PRO A 187 3.29 17.35 -5.88
CA PRO A 187 2.64 16.20 -6.48
C PRO A 187 3.69 15.33 -7.18
N THR A 188 3.38 14.05 -7.31
CA THR A 188 4.24 13.13 -8.06
C THR A 188 4.38 13.64 -9.50
N PRO A 189 5.60 13.74 -10.07
CA PRO A 189 5.82 14.31 -11.39
C PRO A 189 4.93 13.70 -12.46
N GLY A 190 4.22 14.54 -13.22
CA GLY A 190 3.30 14.09 -14.27
C GLY A 190 1.94 13.59 -13.77
N MET A 191 1.61 13.79 -12.49
CA MET A 191 0.35 13.35 -11.90
C MET A 191 -0.37 14.50 -11.17
N PRO A 192 -1.71 14.58 -11.25
CA PRO A 192 -2.47 15.50 -10.41
C PRO A 192 -2.34 15.10 -8.93
N ALA A 193 -2.42 16.08 -8.03
CA ALA A 193 -2.53 15.83 -6.60
C ALA A 193 -3.75 14.96 -6.30
N LEU A 194 -3.60 14.02 -5.37
CA LEU A 194 -4.72 13.19 -4.95
C LEU A 194 -5.64 14.00 -4.03
N ASP A 195 -6.94 13.96 -4.25
CA ASP A 195 -7.92 14.61 -3.38
C ASP A 195 -8.86 13.60 -2.70
N SER A 196 -9.60 14.06 -1.70
CA SER A 196 -10.51 13.20 -0.94
C SER A 196 -11.71 12.75 -1.78
N ALA A 197 -12.15 13.53 -2.76
CA ALA A 197 -13.28 13.21 -3.63
C ALA A 197 -12.96 12.03 -4.56
N ALA A 198 -11.77 12.03 -5.15
CA ALA A 198 -11.21 10.94 -5.94
C ALA A 198 -11.14 9.65 -5.10
N LEU A 199 -10.61 9.74 -3.88
CA LEU A 199 -10.52 8.59 -2.98
C LEU A 199 -11.91 8.08 -2.58
N GLN A 200 -12.89 8.96 -2.37
CA GLN A 200 -14.27 8.59 -2.10
C GLN A 200 -14.91 7.85 -3.29
N HIS A 201 -14.68 8.30 -4.52
CA HIS A 201 -15.15 7.60 -5.73
C HIS A 201 -14.54 6.21 -5.87
N LEU A 202 -13.24 6.06 -5.57
CA LEU A 202 -12.59 4.76 -5.55
C LEU A 202 -13.19 3.86 -4.45
N ALA A 203 -13.41 4.37 -3.24
CA ALA A 203 -14.00 3.60 -2.15
C ALA A 203 -15.41 3.09 -2.50
N GLN A 204 -16.25 3.93 -3.10
CA GLN A 204 -17.58 3.54 -3.57
C GLN A 204 -17.50 2.45 -4.64
N HIS A 205 -16.58 2.57 -5.60
CA HIS A 205 -16.38 1.56 -6.64
C HIS A 205 -15.92 0.21 -6.06
N LEU A 206 -15.05 0.24 -5.05
CA LEU A 206 -14.53 -0.93 -4.35
C LEU A 206 -15.46 -1.45 -3.24
N GLN A 207 -16.65 -0.85 -3.06
CA GLN A 207 -17.62 -1.21 -2.02
C GLN A 207 -17.06 -1.14 -0.58
N ALA A 208 -16.15 -0.19 -0.35
CA ALA A 208 -15.53 0.09 0.94
C ALA A 208 -16.13 1.35 1.58
N GLY A 209 -16.11 1.43 2.91
CA GLY A 209 -16.43 2.65 3.62
C GLY A 209 -15.21 3.57 3.66
N LEU A 210 -15.41 4.86 3.42
CA LEU A 210 -14.37 5.88 3.58
C LEU A 210 -14.95 7.05 4.36
N ARG A 211 -14.24 7.46 5.40
CA ARG A 211 -14.48 8.68 6.19
C ARG A 211 -13.18 9.44 6.26
N HIS A 212 -13.23 10.77 6.21
CA HIS A 212 -12.03 11.57 6.31
C HIS A 212 -12.31 12.87 7.06
N GLY A 213 -11.25 13.43 7.62
CA GLY A 213 -11.27 14.72 8.28
C GLY A 213 -9.90 15.39 8.20
N PRO A 214 -9.69 16.52 8.89
CA PRO A 214 -8.41 17.21 8.88
C PRO A 214 -7.33 16.30 9.47
N GLY A 215 -6.35 15.93 8.64
CA GLY A 215 -5.21 15.09 9.05
C GLY A 215 -5.53 13.62 9.31
N TRP A 216 -6.69 13.09 8.90
CA TRP A 216 -6.98 11.66 9.04
C TRP A 216 -7.93 11.13 7.98
N VAL A 217 -7.79 9.84 7.70
CA VAL A 217 -8.66 9.05 6.80
C VAL A 217 -8.93 7.71 7.46
N GLU A 218 -10.18 7.28 7.50
CA GLU A 218 -10.61 5.99 8.01
C GLU A 218 -11.25 5.17 6.90
N ILE A 219 -10.81 3.93 6.77
CA ILE A 219 -11.17 3.00 5.71
C ILE A 219 -11.82 1.77 6.36
N ASP A 220 -13.07 1.52 6.02
CA ASP A 220 -13.77 0.29 6.37
C ASP A 220 -13.63 -0.71 5.20
N ALA A 221 -13.13 -1.90 5.49
CA ALA A 221 -12.82 -2.88 4.46
C ALA A 221 -14.08 -3.30 3.65
N PRO A 222 -13.93 -3.69 2.37
CA PRO A 222 -15.05 -4.13 1.55
C PRO A 222 -15.80 -5.29 2.20
N GLY A 223 -17.13 -5.22 2.21
CA GLY A 223 -17.99 -6.24 2.83
C GLY A 223 -18.18 -6.11 4.35
N ALA A 224 -17.46 -5.21 5.03
CA ALA A 224 -17.68 -4.93 6.46
C ALA A 224 -19.06 -4.30 6.74
N GLN A 225 -19.60 -3.55 5.77
CA GLN A 225 -20.93 -2.92 5.86
C GLN A 225 -22.08 -3.94 5.96
N ALA A 226 -21.92 -5.15 5.40
CA ALA A 226 -22.94 -6.20 5.48
C ALA A 226 -23.12 -6.75 6.90
N VAL A 227 -22.11 -6.64 7.76
CA VAL A 227 -22.16 -7.15 9.14
C VAL A 227 -22.83 -6.17 10.10
N GLN A 228 -22.74 -4.86 9.86
CA GLN A 228 -23.39 -3.84 10.71
C GLN A 228 -24.91 -3.76 10.51
N ALA A 229 -25.43 -4.09 9.32
CA ALA A 229 -26.87 -4.09 9.06
C ALA A 229 -27.61 -5.31 9.65
N ALA A 230 -26.88 -6.31 10.17
CA ALA A 230 -27.44 -7.56 10.67
C ALA A 230 -27.55 -7.65 12.21
N ALA A 231 -27.24 -6.57 12.95
CA ALA A 231 -27.48 -6.54 14.39
C ALA A 231 -28.98 -6.32 14.67
N PRO A 232 -29.70 -7.28 15.26
CA PRO A 232 -31.08 -7.04 15.67
C PRO A 232 -31.07 -6.02 16.82
N THR A 233 -31.81 -4.92 16.64
CA THR A 233 -32.22 -4.04 17.73
C THR A 233 -32.97 -4.87 18.80
N PRO A 234 -32.74 -4.60 20.10
CA PRO A 234 -33.33 -5.35 21.20
C PRO A 234 -34.85 -5.25 21.27
#